data_AF-A0A1S2GWK4-F1
#
_entry.id   AF-A0A1S2GWK4-F1
#
_cell.length_a   1.000
_cell.length_b   1.000
_cell.length_c   1.000
_cell.angle_alpha   90.00
_cell.angle_beta   90.00
_cell.angle_gamma   90.00
#
_symmetry.space_group_name_H-M   'P 1'
#
loop_
_entity.id
_entity.type
_entity.pdbx_description
1 polymer ?
#
loop_
_entity_poly.entity_id
_entity_poly.type
_entity_poly.pdbx_seq_one_letter_code
_entity_poly.pdbx_strand_id
1 'polypeptide(L)'
;MVLDAATEIAARLDDAPHDHAARTDDTTHTVAAAAIDLSGRVHVATNVFHFTGGPCAELAVLGAARAVSDDPVMTIVAVGDRGRGVLAPCGRCRQVLLDLQPQALVLVPGQADGAPEAVPVRSLLPRAYAWPDAPAPRVVRFNGRYRDAVLAGRKTATIRYDDPQGTGPTTFVFEDERAEGFTTTPALVTSVVRKRVADIDADDARDEDAGTVADLRAGLLGHYPQLRDEDEVDVARFSVRP
;
A
#
# COMPACT_ATOMS: atom_id res chain seq x y z
N MET A 1 -10.30 -5.16 -10.38
CA MET A 1 -11.04 -3.92 -10.09
C MET A 1 -10.21 -2.65 -10.29
N VAL A 2 -9.17 -2.37 -9.49
CA VAL A 2 -8.40 -1.12 -9.62
C VAL A 2 -7.68 -1.01 -10.97
N LEU A 3 -7.02 -2.09 -11.41
CA LEU A 3 -6.38 -2.15 -12.73
C LEU A 3 -7.39 -1.96 -13.87
N ASP A 4 -8.54 -2.64 -13.79
CA ASP A 4 -9.59 -2.56 -14.82
C ASP A 4 -10.11 -1.12 -14.95
N ALA A 5 -10.37 -0.44 -13.82
CA ALA A 5 -10.84 0.94 -13.82
C ALA A 5 -9.80 1.90 -14.42
N ALA A 6 -8.52 1.76 -14.08
CA ALA A 6 -7.47 2.57 -14.70
C ALA A 6 -7.33 2.30 -16.21
N THR A 7 -7.45 1.03 -16.61
CA THR A 7 -7.37 0.61 -18.02
C THR A 7 -8.55 1.16 -18.83
N GLU A 8 -9.76 1.15 -18.26
CA GLU A 8 -10.94 1.73 -18.90
C GLU A 8 -10.78 3.25 -19.12
N ILE A 9 -10.27 3.98 -18.11
CA ILE A 9 -10.02 5.42 -18.26
C ILE A 9 -8.89 5.70 -19.26
N ALA A 10 -7.82 4.89 -19.27
CA ALA A 10 -6.74 5.01 -20.25
C ALA A 10 -7.25 4.80 -21.68
N ALA A 11 -8.14 3.83 -21.91
CA ALA A 11 -8.75 3.62 -23.23
C ALA A 11 -9.58 4.82 -23.71
N ARG A 12 -10.26 5.53 -22.80
CA ARG A 12 -11.02 6.76 -23.15
C ARG A 12 -10.11 7.93 -23.56
N LEU A 13 -8.85 7.94 -23.14
CA LEU A 13 -7.88 8.94 -23.60
C LEU A 13 -7.54 8.78 -25.08
N ASP A 14 -7.59 7.54 -25.58
CA ASP A 14 -7.36 7.23 -26.99
C ASP A 14 -8.51 7.74 -27.89
N ASP A 15 -9.74 7.78 -27.35
CA ASP A 15 -10.97 8.13 -28.07
C ASP A 15 -11.34 9.62 -28.01
N ALA A 16 -10.60 10.46 -27.27
CA ALA A 16 -10.91 11.89 -27.13
C ALA A 16 -10.91 12.57 -28.51
N PRO A 17 -11.91 13.40 -28.87
CA PRO A 17 -12.01 13.97 -30.22
C PRO A 17 -10.78 14.83 -30.56
N HIS A 18 -9.98 14.32 -31.48
CA HIS A 18 -8.89 15.06 -32.10
C HIS A 18 -9.56 15.99 -33.10
N ASP A 19 -9.45 17.32 -32.94
CA ASP A 19 -9.83 18.23 -34.03
C ASP A 19 -8.97 17.86 -35.25
N HIS A 20 -9.57 17.19 -36.22
CA HIS A 20 -8.88 16.66 -37.39
C HIS A 20 -8.21 17.75 -38.25
N ALA A 21 -8.51 19.04 -38.01
CA ALA A 21 -7.82 20.16 -38.64
C ALA A 21 -6.47 20.50 -38.00
N ALA A 22 -6.19 20.04 -36.78
CA ALA A 22 -4.93 20.25 -36.06
C ALA A 22 -4.42 18.91 -35.51
N ARG A 23 -3.45 18.30 -36.19
CA ARG A 23 -2.72 17.11 -35.70
C ARG A 23 -1.93 17.44 -34.43
N THR A 24 -2.58 17.48 -33.28
CA THR A 24 -1.92 17.44 -31.98
C THR A 24 -2.54 16.33 -31.17
N ASP A 25 -1.86 15.19 -31.08
CA ASP A 25 -2.10 14.18 -30.05
C ASP A 25 -2.28 14.92 -28.71
N ASP A 26 -3.29 14.58 -27.88
CA ASP A 26 -3.39 15.19 -26.54
C ASP A 26 -2.16 14.79 -25.72
N THR A 27 -1.20 15.71 -25.61
CA THR A 27 -0.01 15.52 -24.78
C THR A 27 -0.28 15.88 -23.31
N THR A 28 -1.46 16.41 -23.01
CA THR A 28 -1.85 16.90 -21.69
C THR A 28 -2.32 15.77 -20.79
N HIS A 29 -3.19 14.89 -21.29
CA HIS A 29 -3.74 13.75 -20.55
C HIS A 29 -3.40 12.45 -21.27
N THR A 30 -2.35 11.76 -20.81
CA THR A 30 -1.83 10.54 -21.44
C THR A 30 -1.75 9.35 -20.48
N VAL A 31 -2.00 9.57 -19.19
CA VAL A 31 -1.94 8.55 -18.15
C VAL A 31 -3.20 8.65 -17.30
N ALA A 32 -3.84 7.51 -17.07
CA ALA A 32 -4.90 7.33 -16.10
C ALA A 32 -4.36 6.69 -14.82
N ALA A 33 -5.00 6.93 -13.70
CA ALA A 33 -4.75 6.22 -12.45
C ALA A 33 -6.07 5.84 -11.79
N ALA A 34 -6.02 4.75 -11.04
CA ALA A 34 -7.10 4.34 -10.16
C ALA A 34 -6.56 3.98 -8.78
N ALA A 35 -7.35 4.25 -7.75
CA ALA A 35 -7.05 3.91 -6.37
C ALA A 35 -8.29 3.32 -5.69
N ILE A 36 -8.09 2.31 -4.84
CA ILE A 36 -9.13 1.82 -3.92
C ILE A 36 -8.88 2.35 -2.52
N ASP A 37 -9.90 2.94 -1.90
CA ASP A 37 -9.85 3.37 -0.51
C ASP A 37 -10.24 2.26 0.48
N LEU A 38 -10.08 2.53 1.76
CA LEU A 38 -10.36 1.55 2.83
C LEU A 38 -11.82 1.08 2.90
N SER A 39 -12.78 1.87 2.41
CA SER A 39 -14.18 1.43 2.29
C SER A 39 -14.43 0.62 1.01
N GLY A 40 -13.42 0.37 0.19
CA GLY A 40 -13.54 -0.34 -1.08
C GLY A 40 -14.01 0.52 -2.25
N ARG A 41 -14.10 1.85 -2.11
CA ARG A 41 -14.48 2.73 -3.23
C ARG A 41 -13.30 2.89 -4.18
N VAL A 42 -13.60 2.81 -5.48
CA VAL A 42 -12.62 3.04 -6.55
C VAL A 42 -12.73 4.48 -7.02
N HIS A 43 -11.59 5.17 -7.01
CA HIS A 43 -11.41 6.53 -7.49
C HIS A 43 -10.56 6.50 -8.75
N VAL A 44 -10.85 7.36 -9.72
CA VAL A 44 -10.08 7.45 -10.97
C VAL A 44 -9.77 8.90 -11.32
N ALA A 45 -8.62 9.12 -11.96
CA ALA A 45 -8.23 10.42 -12.48
C ALA A 45 -7.21 10.27 -13.63
N THR A 46 -6.96 11.36 -14.33
CA THR A 46 -5.93 11.44 -15.38
C THR A 46 -4.86 12.45 -14.98
N ASN A 47 -3.66 12.35 -15.56
CA ASN A 47 -2.63 13.36 -15.38
C ASN A 47 -3.03 14.67 -16.08
N VAL A 48 -2.47 15.78 -15.64
CA VAL A 48 -2.53 17.05 -16.38
C VAL A 48 -1.09 17.52 -16.56
N PHE A 49 -0.54 17.34 -17.76
CA PHE A 49 0.81 17.79 -18.05
C PHE A 49 0.88 19.32 -18.11
N HIS A 50 1.84 19.88 -17.36
CA HIS A 50 2.19 21.29 -17.45
C HIS A 50 3.64 21.47 -17.00
N PHE A 51 4.38 22.39 -17.62
CA PHE A 51 5.83 22.56 -17.39
C PHE A 51 6.19 22.93 -15.95
N THR A 52 5.25 23.53 -15.20
CA THR A 52 5.42 23.86 -13.76
C THR A 52 5.28 22.65 -12.85
N GLY A 53 5.14 21.44 -13.41
CA GLY A 53 4.91 20.22 -12.66
C GLY A 53 3.43 19.96 -12.41
N GLY A 54 2.59 20.00 -13.44
CA GLY A 54 1.21 19.53 -13.34
C GLY A 54 1.11 18.10 -12.76
N PRO A 55 -0.01 17.74 -12.10
CA PRO A 55 -0.11 16.48 -11.36
C PRO A 55 -0.01 15.27 -12.29
N CYS A 56 0.74 14.27 -11.86
CA CYS A 56 0.62 12.92 -12.41
C CYS A 56 -0.77 12.36 -12.06
N ALA A 57 -1.21 11.33 -12.77
CA ALA A 57 -2.52 10.74 -12.56
C ALA A 57 -2.67 10.22 -11.11
N GLU A 58 -1.59 9.69 -10.53
CA GLU A 58 -1.57 9.23 -9.14
C GLU A 58 -1.83 10.37 -8.14
N LEU A 59 -1.30 11.58 -8.39
CA LEU A 59 -1.55 12.72 -7.51
C LEU A 59 -2.98 13.25 -7.68
N ALA A 60 -3.47 13.25 -8.91
CA ALA A 60 -4.85 13.66 -9.21
C ALA A 60 -5.86 12.72 -8.54
N VAL A 61 -5.60 11.40 -8.53
CA VAL A 61 -6.51 10.42 -7.91
C VAL A 61 -6.52 10.51 -6.39
N LEU A 62 -5.40 10.90 -5.75
CA LEU A 62 -5.40 11.19 -4.30
C LEU A 62 -6.31 12.38 -3.97
N GLY A 63 -6.31 13.43 -4.80
CA GLY A 63 -7.23 14.56 -4.66
C GLY A 63 -8.68 14.16 -4.89
N ALA A 64 -8.96 13.36 -5.92
CA ALA A 64 -10.28 12.84 -6.22
C ALA A 64 -10.84 11.97 -5.09
N ALA A 65 -10.01 11.07 -4.55
CA ALA A 65 -10.36 10.24 -3.40
C ALA A 65 -10.72 11.09 -2.17
N ARG A 66 -9.87 12.09 -1.87
CA ARG A 66 -10.10 12.98 -0.72
C ARG A 66 -11.36 13.84 -0.85
N ALA A 67 -11.78 14.16 -2.07
CA ALA A 67 -13.02 14.90 -2.29
C ALA A 67 -14.28 14.10 -1.90
N VAL A 68 -14.18 12.77 -1.80
CA VAL A 68 -15.30 11.86 -1.53
C VAL A 68 -15.20 11.24 -0.14
N SER A 69 -13.99 11.00 0.37
CA SER A 69 -13.78 10.31 1.65
C SER A 69 -12.49 10.73 2.36
N ASP A 70 -12.49 10.58 3.69
CA ASP A 70 -11.30 10.67 4.53
C ASP A 70 -10.54 9.33 4.66
N ASP A 71 -11.03 8.26 4.01
CA ASP A 71 -10.40 6.95 4.08
C ASP A 71 -9.01 6.91 3.41
N PRO A 72 -8.08 6.13 3.99
CA PRO A 72 -6.78 5.91 3.37
C PRO A 72 -6.93 5.17 2.03
N VAL A 73 -6.05 5.51 1.09
CA VAL A 73 -5.86 4.72 -0.13
C VAL A 73 -5.07 3.46 0.23
N MET A 74 -5.58 2.31 -0.21
CA MET A 74 -5.01 0.99 0.10
C MET A 74 -4.23 0.41 -1.06
N THR A 75 -4.68 0.62 -2.30
CA THR A 75 -3.95 0.20 -3.51
C THR A 75 -4.13 1.23 -4.62
N ILE A 76 -3.07 1.50 -5.40
CA ILE A 76 -3.07 2.45 -6.51
C ILE A 76 -2.32 1.88 -7.73
N VAL A 77 -2.75 2.29 -8.94
CA VAL A 77 -2.09 1.95 -10.21
C VAL A 77 -2.16 3.13 -11.18
N ALA A 78 -1.15 3.25 -12.05
CA ALA A 78 -1.16 4.13 -13.21
C ALA A 78 -1.08 3.30 -14.50
N VAL A 79 -1.85 3.69 -15.51
CA VAL A 79 -1.92 3.03 -16.83
C VAL A 79 -1.78 4.09 -17.92
N GLY A 80 -0.86 3.88 -18.85
CA GLY A 80 -0.68 4.76 -20.01
C GLY A 80 -1.73 4.52 -21.08
N ASP A 81 -2.06 5.58 -21.81
CA ASP A 81 -2.83 5.56 -23.07
C ASP A 81 -2.19 4.61 -24.11
N ARG A 82 -2.89 4.36 -25.23
CA ARG A 82 -2.36 3.67 -26.42
C ARG A 82 -1.76 2.30 -26.13
N GLY A 83 -2.35 1.57 -25.20
CA GLY A 83 -1.90 0.23 -24.82
C GLY A 83 -0.51 0.18 -24.18
N ARG A 84 0.01 1.30 -23.65
CA ARG A 84 1.31 1.33 -22.94
C ARG A 84 1.31 0.52 -21.64
N GLY A 85 0.13 0.18 -21.13
CA GLY A 85 -0.05 -0.69 -19.98
C GLY A 85 0.30 -0.01 -18.66
N VAL A 86 0.55 -0.81 -17.62
CA VAL A 86 0.89 -0.33 -16.29
C VAL A 86 2.20 0.44 -16.32
N LEU A 87 2.25 1.57 -15.61
CA LEU A 87 3.44 2.41 -15.46
C LEU A 87 3.86 2.43 -13.99
N ALA A 88 5.15 2.23 -13.72
CA ALA A 88 5.68 2.46 -12.38
C ALA A 88 5.56 3.95 -12.00
N PRO A 89 5.24 4.29 -10.74
CA PRO A 89 5.10 5.69 -10.34
C PRO A 89 6.43 6.43 -10.47
N CYS A 90 6.38 7.69 -10.88
CA CYS A 90 7.56 8.55 -10.93
C CYS A 90 8.07 8.90 -9.52
N GLY A 91 9.30 9.42 -9.41
CA GLY A 91 9.91 9.77 -8.11
C GLY A 91 9.06 10.70 -7.25
N ARG A 92 8.40 11.70 -7.85
CA ARG A 92 7.49 12.62 -7.14
C ARG A 92 6.28 11.89 -6.56
N CYS A 93 5.64 11.02 -7.35
CA CYS A 93 4.49 10.23 -6.89
C CYS A 93 4.89 9.29 -5.76
N ARG A 94 6.04 8.62 -5.87
CA ARG A 94 6.55 7.74 -4.82
C ARG A 94 6.71 8.48 -3.49
N GLN A 95 7.30 9.68 -3.51
CA GLN A 95 7.51 10.46 -2.29
C GLN A 95 6.17 10.90 -1.68
N VAL A 96 5.25 11.45 -2.48
CA VAL A 96 3.93 11.87 -1.99
C VAL A 96 3.13 10.70 -1.44
N LEU A 97 3.16 9.55 -2.11
CA LEU A 97 2.50 8.33 -1.64
C LEU A 97 3.15 7.81 -0.35
N LEU A 98 4.48 7.83 -0.24
CA LEU A 98 5.17 7.45 0.98
C LEU A 98 4.80 8.35 2.17
N ASP A 99 4.73 9.66 1.93
CA ASP A 99 4.44 10.63 2.98
C ASP A 99 2.97 10.62 3.40
N LEU A 100 2.03 10.44 2.46
CA LEU A 100 0.60 10.61 2.72
C LEU A 100 -0.16 9.29 2.80
N GLN A 101 0.31 8.23 2.17
CA GLN A 101 -0.33 6.91 2.09
C GLN A 101 0.71 5.78 2.27
N PRO A 102 1.52 5.78 3.34
CA PRO A 102 2.64 4.85 3.52
C PRO A 102 2.25 3.36 3.55
N GLN A 103 0.99 3.07 3.85
CA GLN A 103 0.39 1.73 3.85
C GLN A 103 0.01 1.22 2.45
N ALA A 104 0.00 2.10 1.45
CA ALA A 104 -0.53 1.76 0.13
C ALA A 104 0.37 0.75 -0.60
N LEU A 105 -0.27 -0.19 -1.27
CA LEU A 105 0.37 -0.99 -2.29
C LEU A 105 0.27 -0.27 -3.63
N VAL A 106 1.32 -0.38 -4.43
CA VAL A 106 1.37 0.17 -5.78
C VAL A 106 1.46 -0.99 -6.75
N LEU A 107 0.57 -1.04 -7.74
CA LEU A 107 0.70 -1.97 -8.85
C LEU A 107 1.76 -1.43 -9.82
N VAL A 108 2.81 -2.21 -10.02
CA VAL A 108 3.93 -1.92 -10.93
C VAL A 108 4.02 -2.99 -12.03
N PRO A 109 4.71 -2.72 -13.15
CA PRO A 109 4.96 -3.76 -14.15
C PRO A 109 5.69 -4.95 -13.52
N GLY A 110 5.17 -6.18 -13.72
CA GLY A 110 5.81 -7.38 -13.20
C GLY A 110 7.12 -7.72 -13.89
N GLN A 111 7.98 -8.45 -13.18
CA GLN A 111 9.32 -8.82 -13.65
C GLN A 111 9.34 -10.05 -14.57
N ALA A 112 8.38 -10.95 -14.41
CA ALA A 112 8.18 -12.13 -15.27
C ALA A 112 6.69 -12.24 -15.61
N ASP A 113 6.35 -12.88 -16.73
CA ASP A 113 5.00 -13.14 -17.26
C ASP A 113 4.08 -11.94 -17.61
N GLY A 114 4.46 -10.73 -17.21
CA GLY A 114 3.80 -9.48 -17.61
C GLY A 114 2.58 -9.10 -16.78
N ALA A 115 2.19 -9.92 -15.79
CA ALA A 115 1.17 -9.53 -14.83
C ALA A 115 1.71 -8.42 -13.91
N PRO A 116 0.90 -7.41 -13.54
CA PRO A 116 1.34 -6.39 -12.59
C PRO A 116 1.60 -6.98 -11.19
N GLU A 117 2.63 -6.47 -10.52
CA GLU A 117 3.00 -6.84 -9.15
C GLU A 117 2.53 -5.76 -8.18
N ALA A 118 1.97 -6.15 -7.03
CA ALA A 118 1.63 -5.23 -5.95
C ALA A 118 2.79 -5.12 -4.96
N VAL A 119 3.39 -3.93 -4.84
CA VAL A 119 4.53 -3.69 -3.93
C VAL A 119 4.23 -2.57 -2.93
N PRO A 120 4.74 -2.63 -1.69
CA PRO A 120 4.64 -1.51 -0.75
C PRO A 120 5.32 -0.26 -1.31
N VAL A 121 4.71 0.92 -1.17
CA VAL A 121 5.31 2.18 -1.66
C VAL A 121 6.73 2.41 -1.10
N ARG A 122 6.99 1.98 0.14
CA ARG A 122 8.30 2.09 0.80
C ARG A 122 9.41 1.37 0.02
N SER A 123 9.10 0.23 -0.59
CA SER A 123 10.07 -0.54 -1.38
C SER A 123 10.52 0.19 -2.65
N LEU A 124 9.74 1.17 -3.12
CA LEU A 124 10.02 1.93 -4.34
C LEU A 124 10.97 3.11 -4.11
N LEU A 125 11.32 3.43 -2.85
CA LEU A 125 12.23 4.51 -2.47
C LEU A 125 13.26 4.04 -1.42
N PRO A 126 14.35 3.36 -1.83
CA PRO A 126 15.40 2.99 -0.91
C PRO A 126 16.07 4.23 -0.31
N ARG A 127 16.23 4.24 1.02
CA ARG A 127 16.79 5.36 1.78
C ARG A 127 16.06 6.70 1.54
N ALA A 128 14.73 6.63 1.51
CA ALA A 128 13.86 7.79 1.36
C ALA A 128 14.12 8.86 2.44
N TYR A 129 13.88 10.11 2.07
CA TYR A 129 13.64 11.15 3.05
C TYR A 129 12.33 10.85 3.79
N ALA A 130 12.36 10.92 5.12
CA ALA A 130 11.17 10.84 5.96
C ALA A 130 10.72 12.26 6.30
N TRP A 131 9.45 12.58 6.02
CA TRP A 131 8.80 13.79 6.51
C TRP A 131 8.19 13.50 7.90
N PRO A 132 8.80 13.94 9.01
CA PRO A 132 8.42 13.48 10.35
C PRO A 132 6.98 13.86 10.76
N ASP A 133 6.50 15.01 10.28
CA ASP A 133 5.19 15.57 10.61
C ASP A 133 4.13 15.27 9.53
N ALA A 134 4.39 14.29 8.65
CA ALA A 134 3.43 13.94 7.62
C ALA A 134 2.12 13.46 8.25
N PRO A 135 0.94 13.95 7.78
CA PRO A 135 -0.36 13.59 8.34
C PRO A 135 -0.85 12.22 7.82
N ALA A 136 0.04 11.23 7.83
CA ALA A 136 -0.23 9.91 7.29
C ALA A 136 -1.28 9.16 8.14
N PRO A 137 -2.22 8.45 7.51
CA PRO A 137 -3.10 7.54 8.21
C PRO A 137 -2.30 6.40 8.84
N ARG A 138 -2.71 5.99 10.05
CA ARG A 138 -2.08 4.88 10.76
C ARG A 138 -2.87 3.60 10.51
N VAL A 139 -2.34 2.79 9.62
CA VAL A 139 -2.95 1.54 9.17
C VAL A 139 -1.93 0.42 9.30
N VAL A 140 -2.32 -0.68 9.94
CA VAL A 140 -1.51 -1.91 10.01
C VAL A 140 -2.24 -3.00 9.25
N ARG A 141 -1.62 -3.48 8.17
CA ARG A 141 -2.18 -4.54 7.33
C ARG A 141 -1.84 -5.91 7.93
N PHE A 142 -2.82 -6.81 7.94
CA PHE A 142 -2.71 -8.19 8.38
C PHE A 142 -3.26 -9.10 7.28
N ASN A 143 -2.63 -10.25 7.09
CA ASN A 143 -3.28 -11.33 6.38
C ASN A 143 -4.55 -11.75 7.12
N GLY A 144 -5.62 -12.01 6.39
CA GLY A 144 -6.95 -12.34 6.91
C GLY A 144 -6.96 -13.54 7.85
N ARG A 145 -6.03 -14.48 7.68
CA ARG A 145 -5.88 -15.65 8.57
C ARG A 145 -5.63 -15.30 10.03
N TYR A 146 -5.09 -14.11 10.31
CA TYR A 146 -4.81 -13.66 11.67
C TYR A 146 -5.99 -12.97 12.35
N ARG A 147 -7.07 -12.68 11.62
CA ARG A 147 -8.20 -11.88 12.10
C ARG A 147 -8.77 -12.43 13.41
N ASP A 148 -9.14 -13.69 13.44
CA ASP A 148 -9.84 -14.26 14.59
C ASP A 148 -8.93 -14.36 15.82
N ALA A 149 -7.63 -14.59 15.63
CA ALA A 149 -6.65 -14.59 16.72
C ALA A 149 -6.44 -13.19 17.31
N VAL A 150 -6.39 -12.16 16.46
CA VAL A 150 -6.27 -10.76 16.88
C VAL A 150 -7.53 -10.31 17.62
N LEU A 151 -8.71 -10.55 17.05
CA LEU A 151 -9.98 -10.14 17.65
C LEU A 151 -10.29 -10.88 18.95
N ALA A 152 -9.87 -12.14 19.09
CA ALA A 152 -10.00 -12.89 20.32
C ALA A 152 -8.95 -12.51 21.39
N GLY A 153 -8.01 -11.61 21.09
CA GLY A 153 -6.94 -11.20 21.99
C GLY A 153 -5.88 -12.27 22.27
N ARG A 154 -5.83 -13.33 21.45
CA ARG A 154 -4.76 -14.35 21.53
C ARG A 154 -3.48 -13.85 20.89
N LYS A 155 -3.61 -13.20 19.72
CA LYS A 155 -2.52 -12.52 19.04
C LYS A 155 -2.50 -11.05 19.45
N THR A 156 -1.44 -10.65 20.14
CA THR A 156 -1.24 -9.30 20.70
C THR A 156 0.05 -8.64 20.23
N ALA A 157 0.82 -9.29 19.36
CA ALA A 157 1.97 -8.72 18.66
C ALA A 157 2.02 -9.06 17.17
N THR A 158 2.71 -8.21 16.42
CA THR A 158 3.08 -8.40 15.03
C THR A 158 4.52 -7.95 14.78
N ILE A 159 5.30 -8.78 14.12
CA ILE A 159 6.68 -8.54 13.70
C ILE A 159 6.67 -8.02 12.28
N ARG A 160 7.45 -6.96 12.03
CA ARG A 160 7.50 -6.22 10.77
C ARG A 160 8.92 -6.09 10.28
N TYR A 161 9.13 -6.40 9.01
CA TYR A 161 10.39 -6.20 8.30
C TYR A 161 10.18 -5.13 7.22
N ASP A 162 11.04 -4.10 7.21
CA ASP A 162 10.95 -2.93 6.32
C ASP A 162 9.56 -2.23 6.28
N ASP A 163 8.77 -2.41 7.34
CA ASP A 163 7.44 -1.81 7.53
C ASP A 163 7.35 -1.20 8.94
N PRO A 164 8.03 -0.06 9.19
CA PRO A 164 8.15 0.52 10.52
C PRO A 164 6.78 0.95 11.06
N GLN A 165 6.55 0.64 12.34
CA GLN A 165 5.31 0.98 13.05
C GLN A 165 5.57 2.05 14.12
N GLY A 166 4.56 2.90 14.36
CA GLY A 166 4.54 3.83 15.48
C GLY A 166 3.72 3.29 16.66
N THR A 167 3.90 3.88 17.84
CA THR A 167 3.01 3.67 19.02
C THR A 167 1.81 4.60 18.98
N GLY A 168 0.63 4.15 19.43
CA GLY A 168 -0.61 4.94 19.50
C GLY A 168 -1.76 4.37 18.67
N PRO A 169 -2.90 5.09 18.58
CA PRO A 169 -4.09 4.63 17.88
C PRO A 169 -3.80 4.32 16.41
N THR A 170 -4.43 3.25 15.91
CA THR A 170 -4.29 2.79 14.53
C THR A 170 -5.54 2.04 14.09
N THR A 171 -5.68 1.86 12.78
CA THR A 171 -6.65 0.94 12.21
C THR A 171 -5.94 -0.33 11.78
N PHE A 172 -6.45 -1.49 12.21
CA PHE A 172 -6.02 -2.78 11.67
C PHE A 172 -6.89 -3.14 10.49
N VAL A 173 -6.26 -3.67 9.45
CA VAL A 173 -6.92 -4.08 8.21
C VAL A 173 -6.57 -5.54 7.94
N PHE A 174 -7.58 -6.37 7.77
CA PHE A 174 -7.44 -7.80 7.49
C PHE A 174 -7.79 -8.06 6.03
N GLU A 175 -6.82 -8.63 5.31
CA GLU A 175 -6.88 -8.80 3.86
C GLU A 175 -6.89 -10.29 3.53
N ASP A 176 -7.97 -10.74 2.91
CA ASP A 176 -8.07 -12.07 2.31
C ASP A 176 -7.92 -11.90 0.80
N GLU A 177 -7.19 -12.81 0.15
CA GLU A 177 -7.06 -12.88 -1.30
C GLU A 177 -8.44 -12.97 -2.00
N ARG A 178 -9.48 -13.38 -1.26
CA ARG A 178 -10.86 -13.55 -1.75
C ARG A 178 -11.82 -12.45 -1.33
N ALA A 179 -11.42 -11.49 -0.50
CA ALA A 179 -12.37 -10.48 0.02
C ALA A 179 -12.68 -9.40 -1.02
N GLU A 180 -13.96 -9.11 -1.23
CA GLU A 180 -14.46 -7.96 -2.04
C GLU A 180 -14.31 -6.60 -1.31
N GLY A 181 -13.40 -6.49 -0.33
CA GLY A 181 -13.20 -5.29 0.48
C GLY A 181 -12.28 -5.50 1.67
N PHE A 182 -12.18 -4.47 2.52
CA PHE A 182 -11.30 -4.47 3.70
C PHE A 182 -12.10 -4.69 4.99
N THR A 183 -11.70 -5.68 5.78
CA THR A 183 -12.24 -5.83 7.14
C THR A 183 -11.36 -5.07 8.12
N THR A 184 -11.94 -4.21 8.95
CA THR A 184 -11.17 -3.30 9.80
C THR A 184 -11.55 -3.41 11.28
N THR A 185 -10.61 -3.06 12.16
CA THR A 185 -10.89 -2.81 13.57
C THR A 185 -10.01 -1.69 14.12
N PRO A 186 -10.53 -0.79 14.98
CA PRO A 186 -9.69 0.10 15.76
C PRO A 186 -8.76 -0.67 16.69
N ALA A 187 -7.52 -0.21 16.82
CA ALA A 187 -6.51 -0.82 17.67
C ALA A 187 -5.57 0.23 18.26
N LEU A 188 -4.76 -0.20 19.23
CA LEU A 188 -3.72 0.60 19.85
C LEU A 188 -2.41 -0.17 19.80
N VAL A 189 -1.40 0.37 19.10
CA VAL A 189 -0.01 -0.14 19.22
C VAL A 189 0.57 0.43 20.51
N THR A 190 0.85 -0.44 21.47
CA THR A 190 1.28 -0.06 22.83
C THR A 190 2.78 0.10 22.92
N SER A 191 3.55 -0.68 22.16
CA SER A 191 5.01 -0.57 22.09
C SER A 191 5.53 -1.09 20.77
N VAL A 192 6.70 -0.57 20.37
CA VAL A 192 7.46 -1.07 19.23
C VAL A 192 8.90 -1.25 19.70
N VAL A 193 9.42 -2.47 19.57
CA VAL A 193 10.79 -2.82 19.97
C VAL A 193 11.52 -3.36 18.76
N ARG A 194 12.64 -2.74 18.41
CA ARG A 194 13.54 -3.26 17.36
C ARG A 194 14.45 -4.34 17.94
N LYS A 195 14.55 -5.47 17.24
CA LYS A 195 15.47 -6.57 17.57
C LYS A 195 15.97 -7.25 16.31
N ARG A 196 17.09 -7.97 16.39
CA ARG A 196 17.49 -8.86 15.30
C ARG A 196 16.56 -10.06 15.26
N VAL A 197 16.39 -10.64 14.08
CA VAL A 197 15.64 -11.91 13.90
C VAL A 197 16.20 -13.02 14.80
N ALA A 198 17.53 -13.07 14.94
CA ALA A 198 18.20 -14.00 15.84
C ALA A 198 17.78 -13.85 17.32
N ASP A 199 17.35 -12.65 17.73
CA ASP A 199 16.98 -12.32 19.11
C ASP A 199 15.47 -12.47 19.37
N ILE A 200 14.69 -12.99 18.41
CA ILE A 200 13.27 -13.36 18.62
C ILE A 200 13.19 -14.49 19.64
N ASP A 201 12.35 -14.30 20.65
CA ASP A 201 12.27 -15.17 21.83
C ASP A 201 10.89 -15.81 22.02
N ALA A 202 10.75 -16.57 23.12
CA ALA A 202 9.51 -17.28 23.45
C ALA A 202 8.37 -16.34 23.86
N ASP A 203 8.67 -15.11 24.30
CA ASP A 203 7.65 -14.12 24.61
C ASP A 203 7.05 -13.57 23.32
N ASP A 204 7.89 -13.28 22.32
CA ASP A 204 7.41 -12.87 21.00
C ASP A 204 6.55 -13.97 20.34
N ALA A 205 6.97 -15.24 20.43
CA ALA A 205 6.19 -16.36 19.90
C ALA A 205 4.80 -16.44 20.54
N ARG A 206 4.73 -16.28 21.87
CA ARG A 206 3.45 -16.26 22.59
C ARG A 206 2.57 -15.08 22.18
N ASP A 207 3.14 -13.87 22.14
CA ASP A 207 2.40 -12.66 21.77
C ASP A 207 1.92 -12.70 20.30
N GLU A 208 2.65 -13.40 19.42
CA GLU A 208 2.28 -13.62 18.02
C GLU A 208 1.19 -14.69 17.82
N ASP A 209 0.76 -15.38 18.88
CA ASP A 209 -0.06 -16.62 18.84
C ASP A 209 0.60 -17.75 18.03
N ALA A 210 1.94 -17.83 18.12
CA ALA A 210 2.76 -18.89 17.52
C ALA A 210 3.10 -19.96 18.57
N GLY A 211 3.09 -21.24 18.16
CA GLY A 211 3.35 -22.36 19.08
C GLY A 211 4.75 -22.34 19.69
N THR A 212 5.78 -22.18 18.84
CA THR A 212 7.19 -22.09 19.25
C THR A 212 7.91 -20.96 18.51
N VAL A 213 9.13 -20.62 18.96
CA VAL A 213 10.02 -19.67 18.24
C VAL A 213 10.33 -20.16 16.83
N ALA A 214 10.48 -21.48 16.65
CA ALA A 214 10.72 -22.07 15.33
C ALA A 214 9.50 -21.88 14.41
N ASP A 215 8.28 -22.08 14.92
CA ASP A 215 7.05 -21.86 14.16
C ASP A 215 6.86 -20.38 13.79
N LEU A 216 7.18 -19.46 14.73
CA LEU A 216 7.16 -18.04 14.46
C LEU A 216 8.14 -17.67 13.33
N ARG A 217 9.39 -18.12 13.41
CA ARG A 217 10.39 -17.85 12.37
C ARG A 217 10.00 -18.44 11.02
N ALA A 218 9.46 -19.66 10.98
CA ALA A 218 8.94 -20.26 9.76
C ALA A 218 7.77 -19.44 9.17
N GLY A 219 6.88 -18.94 10.02
CA GLY A 219 5.80 -18.04 9.62
C GLY A 219 6.30 -16.71 9.04
N LEU A 220 7.37 -16.13 9.62
CA LEU A 220 8.01 -14.91 9.10
C LEU A 220 8.63 -15.13 7.73
N LEU A 221 9.32 -16.24 7.50
CA LEU A 221 9.89 -16.58 6.19
C LEU A 221 8.82 -16.77 5.11
N GLY A 222 7.59 -17.13 5.50
CA GLY A 222 6.45 -17.18 4.59
C GLY A 222 6.01 -15.79 4.08
N HIS A 223 6.24 -14.72 4.86
CA HIS A 223 5.93 -13.34 4.49
C HIS A 223 7.14 -12.58 3.94
N TYR A 224 8.32 -12.94 4.42
CA TYR A 224 9.60 -12.31 4.12
C TYR A 224 10.61 -13.40 3.72
N PRO A 225 10.51 -13.97 2.50
CA PRO A 225 11.36 -15.10 2.08
C PRO A 225 12.87 -14.82 2.13
N GLN A 226 13.26 -13.54 2.06
CA GLN A 226 14.63 -13.05 2.09
C GLN A 226 15.17 -12.76 3.49
N LEU A 227 14.37 -12.93 4.53
CA LEU A 227 14.71 -12.56 5.91
C LEU A 227 15.84 -13.45 6.47
N ARG A 228 16.85 -12.83 7.07
CA ARG A 228 18.02 -13.50 7.66
C ARG A 228 18.13 -13.20 9.15
N ASP A 229 18.92 -14.00 9.85
CA ASP A 229 19.10 -13.90 11.30
C ASP A 229 19.70 -12.54 11.73
N GLU A 230 20.56 -11.94 10.90
CA GLU A 230 21.17 -10.63 11.15
C GLU A 230 20.26 -9.44 10.87
N ASP A 231 19.15 -9.64 10.16
CA ASP A 231 18.24 -8.56 9.80
C ASP A 231 17.49 -8.03 11.05
N GLU A 232 17.17 -6.74 11.04
CA GLU A 232 16.39 -6.11 12.11
C GLU A 232 14.91 -6.13 11.79
N VAL A 233 14.10 -6.42 12.79
CA VAL A 233 12.63 -6.38 12.72
C VAL A 233 12.06 -5.56 13.88
N ASP A 234 10.90 -4.95 13.62
CA ASP A 234 10.14 -4.24 14.63
C ASP A 234 9.05 -5.17 15.20
N VAL A 235 9.09 -5.44 16.50
CA VAL A 235 8.04 -6.15 17.23
C VAL A 235 7.04 -5.13 17.77
N ALA A 236 5.90 -5.01 17.12
CA ALA A 236 4.82 -4.13 17.53
C ALA A 236 3.79 -4.88 18.38
N ARG A 237 3.74 -4.57 19.68
CA ARG A 237 2.71 -5.08 20.60
C ARG A 237 1.50 -4.15 20.58
N PHE A 238 0.31 -4.72 20.72
CA PHE A 238 -0.93 -4.01 20.55
C PHE A 238 -2.06 -4.55 21.42
N SER A 239 -3.13 -3.78 21.48
CA SER A 239 -4.44 -4.23 21.94
C SER A 239 -5.52 -3.82 20.95
N VAL A 240 -6.51 -4.69 20.77
CA VAL A 240 -7.78 -4.34 20.13
C VAL A 240 -8.80 -4.09 21.24
N ARG A 241 -9.65 -3.06 21.07
CA ARG A 241 -10.77 -2.91 22.00
C ARG A 241 -11.81 -4.00 21.65
N PRO A 242 -12.39 -4.68 22.66
CA PRO A 242 -13.49 -5.63 22.43
C PRO A 242 -14.74 -4.93 21.89
#